data_AF-A0A8B6CBK4-F1
#
_entry.id   AF-A0A8B6CBK4-F1
#
_cell.length_a   1.000
_cell.length_b   1.000
_cell.length_c   1.000
_cell.angle_alpha   90.00
_cell.angle_beta   90.00
_cell.angle_gamma   90.00
#
_symmetry.space_group_name_H-M   'P 1'
#
loop_
_entity.id
_entity.type
_entity.pdbx_description
1 polymer ?
#
loop_
_entity_poly.entity_id
_entity_poly.type
_entity_poly.pdbx_seq_one_letter_code
_entity_poly.pdbx_strand_id
1 'polypeptide(L)'
;MSGNLGEILLIAIETLRIPRTYVPYLSKTATKELHVFSDASEKAIAAVAYLRTTDSSGEPNIGFILGKAKVAPTSGHTIPRLELSAAVLAVLR
;
A
#
# COMPACT_ATOMS: atom_id res chain seq x y z
N MET A 1 42.06 18.81 -4.29
CA MET A 1 41.10 17.75 -3.89
C MET A 1 39.75 18.05 -4.53
N SER A 2 39.61 17.73 -5.81
CA SER A 2 38.34 17.89 -6.54
C SER A 2 37.52 16.64 -6.26
N GLY A 3 36.77 16.64 -5.15
CA GLY A 3 35.78 15.61 -4.88
C GLY A 3 34.66 15.77 -5.89
N ASN A 4 34.54 14.82 -6.81
CA ASN A 4 33.50 14.84 -7.82
C ASN A 4 32.13 14.84 -7.12
N LEU A 5 31.33 15.89 -7.36
CA LEU A 5 30.03 16.11 -6.72
C LEU A 5 29.09 14.91 -6.89
N GLY A 6 29.26 14.15 -7.98
CA GLY A 6 28.50 12.92 -8.25
C GLY A 6 28.77 11.77 -7.28
N GLU A 7 30.02 11.59 -6.84
CA GLU A 7 30.38 10.56 -5.85
C GLU A 7 29.75 10.86 -4.49
N ILE A 8 29.74 12.14 -4.09
CA ILE A 8 29.13 12.60 -2.83
C ILE A 8 27.60 12.39 -2.86
N LEU A 9 26.96 12.66 -3.99
CA LEU A 9 25.50 12.47 -4.14
C LEU A 9 25.11 10.98 -4.11
N LEU A 10 25.92 10.10 -4.71
CA LEU A 10 25.67 8.66 -4.70
C LEU A 10 25.73 8.10 -3.27
N ILE A 11 26.73 8.52 -2.49
CA ILE A 11 26.87 8.16 -1.07
C ILE A 11 25.68 8.71 -0.25
N ALA A 12 25.21 9.92 -0.57
CA ALA A 12 24.07 10.53 0.10
C ALA A 12 22.76 9.74 -0.14
N ILE A 13 22.57 9.16 -1.33
CA ILE A 13 21.39 8.32 -1.63
C ILE A 13 21.51 6.94 -0.97
N GLU A 14 22.71 6.34 -0.93
CA GLU A 14 22.93 5.05 -0.27
C GLU A 14 22.67 5.10 1.24
N THR A 15 22.97 6.25 1.85
CA THR A 15 22.73 6.51 3.26
C THR A 15 21.35 7.10 3.55
N LEU A 16 20.58 7.48 2.53
CA LEU A 16 19.24 8.05 2.71
C LEU A 16 18.30 7.02 3.33
N ARG A 17 17.83 7.32 4.54
CA ARG A 17 16.77 6.57 5.22
C ARG A 17 15.52 7.43 5.23
N ILE A 18 14.48 6.97 4.54
CA ILE A 18 13.15 7.59 4.58
C ILE A 18 12.30 6.76 5.56
N PRO A 19 11.95 7.29 6.74
CA PRO A 19 11.05 6.60 7.66
C PRO A 19 9.71 6.34 6.99
N ARG A 20 9.36 5.07 6.77
CA ARG A 20 8.07 4.66 6.22
C ARG A 20 7.08 4.46 7.37
N THR A 21 6.59 5.56 7.92
CA THR A 21 5.56 5.54 8.96
C THR A 21 4.17 5.52 8.32
N TYR A 22 3.43 4.42 8.50
CA TYR A 22 2.05 4.31 8.02
C TYR A 22 1.07 5.10 8.88
N VAL A 23 1.21 4.98 10.20
CA VAL A 23 0.42 5.69 11.21
C VAL A 23 1.31 6.08 12.37
N PRO A 24 1.07 7.24 13.03
CA PRO A 24 1.84 7.65 14.19
C PRO A 24 1.62 6.69 15.37
N TYR A 25 2.67 6.47 16.17
CA TYR A 25 2.61 5.73 17.44
C TYR A 25 1.99 4.33 17.36
N LEU A 26 2.20 3.58 16.27
CA LEU A 26 1.63 2.24 16.06
C LEU A 26 1.77 1.30 17.27
N SER A 27 2.88 1.35 18.01
CA SER A 27 3.10 0.52 19.21
C SER A 27 2.19 0.87 20.40
N LYS A 28 1.66 2.11 20.46
CA LYS A 28 0.82 2.63 21.55
C LYS A 28 -0.68 2.65 21.20
N THR A 29 -1.07 2.16 20.03
CA THR A 29 -2.48 2.15 19.61
C THR A 29 -3.25 1.02 20.29
N ALA A 30 -4.44 1.32 20.78
CA ALA A 30 -5.33 0.40 21.48
C ALA A 30 -5.90 -0.66 20.52
N THR A 31 -6.25 -0.24 19.30
CA THR A 31 -6.74 -1.14 18.24
C THR A 31 -5.95 -0.95 16.95
N LYS A 32 -5.88 -2.02 16.17
CA LYS A 32 -5.19 -2.07 14.88
C LYS A 32 -6.05 -2.91 13.94
N GLU A 33 -6.47 -2.32 12.83
CA GLU A 33 -7.36 -2.94 11.87
C GLU A 33 -6.78 -2.77 10.46
N LEU A 34 -6.80 -3.85 9.70
CA LEU A 34 -6.39 -3.85 8.31
C LEU A 34 -7.64 -3.82 7.43
N HIS A 35 -7.87 -2.70 6.76
CA HIS A 35 -8.97 -2.53 5.83
C HIS A 35 -8.45 -2.76 4.42
N VAL A 36 -8.94 -3.80 3.76
CA VAL A 36 -8.60 -4.09 2.38
C VAL A 36 -9.83 -3.89 1.50
N PHE A 37 -9.67 -3.09 0.46
CA PHE A 37 -10.69 -2.82 -0.54
C PHE A 37 -10.26 -3.45 -1.86
N SER A 38 -11.21 -4.01 -2.60
CA SER A 38 -10.98 -4.54 -3.94
C SER A 38 -12.02 -3.99 -4.89
N ASP A 39 -11.62 -3.70 -6.11
CA ASP A 39 -12.51 -3.26 -7.18
C ASP A 39 -12.16 -3.95 -8.49
N ALA A 40 -13.16 -4.13 -9.34
CA ALA A 40 -13.03 -4.80 -10.62
C ALA A 40 -13.84 -4.08 -11.69
N SER A 41 -13.21 -3.91 -12.85
CA SER A 41 -13.82 -3.40 -14.06
C SER A 41 -13.43 -4.28 -15.24
N GLU A 42 -14.09 -4.10 -16.38
CA GLU A 42 -13.73 -4.77 -17.64
C GLU A 42 -12.30 -4.48 -18.10
N LYS A 43 -11.68 -3.41 -17.58
CA LYS A 43 -10.32 -2.97 -17.96
C LYS A 43 -9.25 -3.39 -16.97
N ALA A 44 -9.57 -3.43 -15.68
CA ALA A 44 -8.60 -3.71 -14.63
C ALA A 44 -9.25 -4.23 -13.36
N ILE A 45 -8.50 -5.03 -12.62
CA ILE A 45 -8.78 -5.39 -11.23
C ILE A 45 -7.75 -4.73 -10.32
N ALA A 46 -8.17 -4.29 -9.14
CA ALA A 46 -7.30 -3.62 -8.19
C ALA A 46 -7.67 -3.95 -6.75
N ALA A 47 -6.69 -3.81 -5.87
CA ALA A 47 -6.86 -3.91 -4.44
C ALA A 47 -5.97 -2.91 -3.70
N VAL A 48 -6.44 -2.42 -2.56
CA VAL A 48 -5.73 -1.44 -1.73
C VAL A 48 -5.91 -1.78 -0.25
N ALA A 49 -4.85 -1.60 0.53
CA ALA A 49 -4.85 -1.87 1.96
C ALA A 49 -4.51 -0.62 2.78
N TYR A 50 -5.34 -0.34 3.78
CA TYR A 50 -5.16 0.72 4.76
C TYR A 50 -5.03 0.13 6.16
N LEU A 51 -4.15 0.72 6.96
CA LEU A 51 -4.03 0.45 8.39
C LEU A 51 -4.84 1.52 9.13
N ARG A 52 -5.91 1.11 9.79
CA ARG A 52 -6.63 1.95 10.74
C ARG A 52 -6.15 1.62 12.15
N THR A 53 -5.84 2.63 12.93
CA THR A 53 -5.51 2.46 14.34
C THR A 53 -6.28 3.46 15.17
N THR A 54 -6.73 3.05 16.34
CA THR A 54 -7.32 3.98 17.31
C THR A 54 -6.35 4.13 18.48
N ASP A 55 -6.07 5.38 18.86
CA ASP A 55 -5.27 5.65 20.04
C ASP A 55 -6.06 5.41 21.34
N SER A 56 -5.40 5.59 22.50
CA SER A 56 -6.05 5.45 23.80
C SER A 56 -7.14 6.50 24.07
N SER A 57 -7.12 7.61 23.32
CA SER A 57 -8.09 8.70 23.41
C SER A 57 -9.31 8.48 22.51
N GLY A 58 -9.30 7.43 21.68
CA GLY A 58 -10.38 7.11 20.75
C GLY A 58 -10.22 7.71 19.36
N GLU A 59 -9.12 8.41 19.08
CA GLU A 59 -8.92 9.11 17.81
C GLU A 59 -8.38 8.15 16.73
N PRO A 60 -9.05 8.05 15.56
CA PRO A 60 -8.62 7.18 14.48
C PRO A 60 -7.49 7.80 13.66
N ASN A 61 -6.48 6.99 13.37
CA ASN A 61 -5.40 7.30 12.43
C ASN A 61 -5.44 6.28 11.30
N ILE A 62 -5.32 6.74 10.05
CA ILE A 62 -5.40 5.88 8.86
C ILE A 62 -4.13 6.05 8.03
N GLY A 63 -3.49 4.94 7.70
CA GLY A 63 -2.26 4.88 6.92
C GLY A 63 -2.41 4.04 5.67
N PHE A 64 -2.00 4.56 4.53
CA PHE A 64 -1.92 3.77 3.29
C PHE A 64 -0.75 2.79 3.34
N ILE A 65 -1.00 1.50 3.22
CA ILE A 65 0.06 0.48 3.24
C ILE A 65 0.55 0.20 1.83
N LEU A 66 -0.35 -0.27 0.96
CA LEU A 66 -0.05 -0.69 -0.40
C LEU A 66 -1.29 -0.69 -1.27
N GLY A 67 -1.06 -0.63 -2.58
CA GLY A 67 -2.06 -0.85 -3.61
C GLY A 67 -1.48 -1.71 -4.72
N LYS A 68 -2.30 -2.61 -5.28
CA LYS A 68 -1.92 -3.51 -6.36
C LYS A 68 -3.01 -3.45 -7.43
N ALA A 69 -2.61 -3.36 -8.69
CA ALA A 69 -3.53 -3.33 -9.82
C ALA A 69 -3.01 -4.23 -10.94
N LYS A 70 -3.93 -4.80 -11.72
CA LYS A 70 -3.62 -5.64 -12.88
C LYS A 70 -4.65 -5.38 -13.98
N VAL A 71 -4.19 -5.34 -15.22
CA VAL A 71 -5.06 -5.26 -16.40
C VAL A 71 -5.96 -6.50 -16.44
N ALA A 72 -7.25 -6.30 -16.67
CA ALA A 72 -8.21 -7.39 -16.74
C ALA A 72 -7.94 -8.24 -18.01
N PRO A 73 -8.07 -9.57 -17.92
CA PRO A 73 -7.89 -10.44 -19.08
C PRO A 73 -8.88 -10.09 -20.20
N THR A 74 -8.38 -9.89 -21.41
CA THR A 74 -9.20 -9.56 -22.60
C THR A 74 -10.15 -10.69 -22.99
N SER A 75 -9.91 -11.92 -22.52
CA SER A 75 -10.72 -13.11 -22.80
C SER A 75 -12.01 -13.15 -21.97
N GLY A 76 -13.00 -12.31 -22.31
CA GLY A 76 -14.42 -12.50 -22.01
C GLY A 76 -14.78 -12.99 -20.59
N HIS A 77 -14.13 -12.48 -19.55
CA HIS A 77 -14.53 -12.80 -18.18
C HIS A 77 -15.71 -11.92 -17.78
N THR A 78 -16.73 -12.53 -17.19
CA THR A 78 -17.88 -11.79 -16.65
C THR A 78 -17.46 -10.91 -15.48
N ILE A 79 -18.18 -9.80 -15.25
CA ILE A 79 -17.92 -8.89 -14.12
C ILE A 79 -17.82 -9.63 -12.78
N PRO A 80 -18.72 -10.58 -12.41
CA PRO A 80 -18.59 -11.29 -11.14
C PRO A 80 -17.28 -12.09 -11.00
N ARG A 81 -16.74 -12.60 -12.11
CA ARG A 81 -15.47 -13.34 -12.09
C ARG A 81 -14.27 -12.41 -11.95
N LEU A 82 -14.37 -11.19 -12.47
CA LEU A 82 -13.38 -10.14 -12.27
C LEU A 82 -13.41 -9.62 -10.83
N GLU A 83 -14.60 -9.43 -10.24
CA GLU A 83 -14.77 -9.07 -8.82
C GLU A 83 -14.14 -10.13 -7.92
N LEU A 84 -14.40 -11.42 -8.17
CA LEU A 84 -13.74 -12.51 -7.46
C LEU A 84 -12.22 -12.47 -7.63
N SER A 85 -11.73 -12.17 -8.84
CA SER A 85 -10.30 -12.05 -9.10
C SER A 85 -9.66 -10.86 -8.35
N ALA A 86 -10.39 -9.74 -8.21
CA ALA A 86 -9.95 -8.59 -7.41
C ALA A 86 -9.94 -8.91 -5.91
N ALA A 87 -10.93 -9.66 -5.42
CA ALA A 87 -10.93 -10.14 -4.03
C ALA A 87 -9.76 -11.10 -3.75
N VAL A 88 -9.45 -11.98 -4.71
CA VAL A 88 -8.25 -12.83 -4.66
C VAL A 88 -6.98 -11.98 -4.65
N LEU A 89 -6.90 -10.95 -5.49
CA LEU A 89 -5.77 -9.99 -5.52
C LEU A 89 -5.59 -9.24 -4.19
N ALA A 90 -6.69 -8.97 -3.47
CA ALA A 90 -6.68 -8.32 -2.17
C ALA A 90 -6.11 -9.19 -1.04
N VAL A 91 -6.31 -10.50 -1.11
CA VAL A 91 -5.87 -11.45 -0.06
C VAL A 91 -4.52 -12.10 -0.37
N LEU A 92 -4.20 -12.33 -1.65
CA LEU A 92 -2.98 -13.03 -2.07
C LEU A 92 -1.85 -12.08 -2.50
N ARG A 93 -0.62 -12.43 -2.07
CA ARG A 93 0.61 -11.68 -2.33
C ARG A 93 1.00 -11.62 -3.79
#